data_AF-A0A2E3IK95-F1
#
_entry.id   AF-A0A2E3IK95-F1
#
_cell.length_a   1.000
_cell.length_b   1.000
_cell.length_c   1.000
_cell.angle_alpha   90.00
_cell.angle_beta   90.00
_cell.angle_gamma   90.00
#
_symmetry.space_group_name_H-M   'P 1'
#
loop_
_entity.id
_entity.type
_entity.pdbx_description
1 polymer ?
#
loop_
_entity_poly.entity_id
_entity_poly.type
_entity_poly.pdbx_seq_one_letter_code
_entity_poly.pdbx_strand_id
1 'polypeptide(L)'
;MKSISTWGEIPDFSSEAEEAEFWKGHELMPQLMKASEHVPDGRESTTITLRFDPRMLSRIKRIARERFLNYQSMMKQWLAERLEVEQRGDDR
;
A
#
# COMPACT_ATOMS: atom_id res chain seq x y z
N MET A 1 35.75 -4.26 -6.58
CA MET A 1 34.73 -3.91 -5.58
C MET A 1 33.95 -5.17 -5.23
N LYS A 2 33.61 -5.37 -3.96
CA LYS A 2 32.76 -6.48 -3.51
C LYS A 2 31.30 -6.05 -3.59
N SER A 3 30.49 -6.79 -4.32
CA SER A 3 29.10 -6.42 -4.55
C SER A 3 28.20 -7.07 -3.51
N ILE A 4 27.48 -6.25 -2.73
CA ILE A 4 26.57 -6.66 -1.66
C ILE A 4 25.24 -7.09 -2.27
N SER A 5 24.81 -8.31 -1.93
CA SER A 5 23.62 -8.95 -2.51
C SER A 5 22.43 -8.97 -1.55
N THR A 6 22.67 -8.86 -0.24
CA THR A 6 21.66 -8.87 0.81
C THR A 6 21.94 -7.85 1.91
N TRP A 7 20.89 -7.28 2.51
CA TRP A 7 21.01 -6.26 3.57
C TRP A 7 21.71 -6.76 4.84
N GLY A 8 21.75 -8.07 5.08
CA GLY A 8 22.44 -8.68 6.22
C GLY A 8 23.97 -8.76 6.08
N GLU A 9 24.52 -8.43 4.91
CA GLU A 9 25.97 -8.34 4.70
C GLU A 9 26.55 -6.98 5.13
N ILE A 10 25.69 -6.01 5.47
CA ILE A 10 26.10 -4.71 5.99
C ILE A 10 26.22 -4.83 7.52
N PRO A 11 27.43 -4.69 8.10
CA PRO A 11 27.61 -4.72 9.53
C PRO A 11 27.09 -3.43 10.20
N ASP A 12 26.76 -3.51 11.49
CA ASP A 12 26.47 -2.32 12.29
C ASP A 12 27.77 -1.53 12.53
N PHE A 13 27.89 -0.37 11.88
CA PHE A 13 29.07 0.49 12.03
C PHE A 13 29.03 1.25 13.34
N SER A 14 30.17 1.30 14.04
CA SER A 14 30.28 2.09 15.27
C SER A 14 30.65 3.55 15.01
N SER A 15 31.12 3.87 13.80
CA SER A 15 31.50 5.23 13.39
C SER A 15 31.39 5.45 11.87
N GLU A 16 31.20 6.71 11.46
CA GLU A 16 31.14 7.09 10.03
C GLU A 16 32.46 6.82 9.29
N ALA A 17 33.60 6.82 9.98
CA ALA A 17 34.89 6.52 9.38
C ALA A 17 35.02 5.05 8.94
N GLU A 18 34.47 4.14 9.74
CA GLU A 18 34.40 2.71 9.45
C GLU A 18 33.48 2.43 8.25
N GLU A 19 32.34 3.12 8.21
CA GLU A 19 31.41 3.06 7.08
C GLU A 19 32.07 3.56 5.78
N ALA A 20 32.79 4.68 5.81
CA ALA A 20 33.46 5.22 4.64
C ALA A 20 34.56 4.29 4.11
N GLU A 21 35.29 3.60 4.99
CA GLU A 21 36.29 2.61 4.61
C GLU A 21 35.65 1.36 3.99
N PHE A 22 34.52 0.92 4.54
CA PHE A 22 33.71 -0.15 3.99
C PHE A 22 33.23 0.18 2.56
N TRP A 23 32.64 1.35 2.31
CA TRP A 23 32.13 1.72 0.99
C TRP A 23 33.19 2.01 -0.07
N LYS A 24 34.46 2.20 0.31
CA LYS A 24 35.57 2.25 -0.67
C LYS A 24 35.79 0.90 -1.36
N GLY A 25 35.52 -0.21 -0.66
CA GLY A 25 35.72 -1.56 -1.16
C GLY A 25 34.44 -2.25 -1.65
N HIS A 26 33.27 -1.75 -1.27
CA HIS A 26 31.99 -2.41 -1.46
C HIS A 26 31.02 -1.57 -2.30
N GLU A 27 30.17 -2.24 -3.07
CA GLU A 27 29.12 -1.62 -3.88
C GLU A 27 27.81 -2.38 -3.70
N LEU A 28 26.67 -1.73 -3.91
CA LEU A 28 25.36 -2.40 -3.85
C LEU A 28 25.02 -3.04 -5.20
N MET A 29 24.54 -4.28 -5.18
CA MET A 29 24.02 -4.91 -6.40
C MET A 29 22.78 -4.16 -6.90
N PRO A 30 22.63 -3.93 -8.22
CA PRO A 30 21.46 -3.25 -8.80
C PRO A 30 20.12 -3.91 -8.44
N GLN A 31 20.11 -5.24 -8.22
CA GLN A 31 18.94 -5.99 -7.80
C GLN A 31 18.52 -5.65 -6.36
N LEU A 32 19.49 -5.47 -5.46
CA LEU A 32 19.23 -5.09 -4.07
C LEU A 32 18.72 -3.66 -3.98
N MET A 33 19.23 -2.75 -4.81
CA MET A 33 18.71 -1.39 -4.95
C MET A 33 17.25 -1.38 -5.44
N LYS A 34 16.92 -2.19 -6.45
CA LYS A 34 15.55 -2.36 -6.94
C LYS A 34 14.60 -2.96 -5.91
N ALA A 35 15.07 -3.89 -5.07
CA ALA A 35 14.25 -4.46 -4.00
C ALA A 35 13.92 -3.46 -2.89
N SER A 36 14.73 -2.40 -2.74
CA SER A 36 14.49 -1.29 -1.81
C SER A 36 13.77 -0.10 -2.45
N GLU A 37 13.47 -0.15 -3.74
CA GLU A 37 12.48 0.76 -4.30
C GLU A 37 11.14 0.43 -3.64
N HIS A 38 10.63 1.39 -2.87
CA HIS A 38 9.26 1.34 -2.39
C HIS A 38 8.35 1.43 -3.62
N VAL A 39 8.05 0.28 -4.22
CA VAL A 39 6.96 0.17 -5.19
C VAL A 39 5.74 0.60 -4.41
N PRO A 40 5.14 1.77 -4.70
CA PRO A 40 3.88 2.13 -4.07
C PRO A 40 2.97 0.97 -4.43
N ASP A 41 2.46 0.27 -3.42
CA ASP A 41 1.50 -0.81 -3.60
C ASP A 41 0.38 -0.22 -4.44
N GLY A 42 0.47 -0.51 -5.74
CA GLY A 42 -0.25 0.21 -6.75
C GLY A 42 -1.65 -0.31 -6.59
N ARG A 43 -2.48 0.41 -5.84
CA ARG A 43 -3.89 0.08 -5.67
C ARG A 43 -4.47 -0.16 -7.05
N GLU A 44 -4.55 -1.43 -7.46
CA GLU A 44 -5.13 -1.86 -8.72
C GLU A 44 -6.63 -1.66 -8.58
N SER A 45 -7.07 -0.40 -8.66
CA SER A 45 -8.47 -0.06 -8.60
C SER A 45 -9.06 -0.29 -9.99
N THR A 46 -9.81 -1.37 -10.12
CA THR A 46 -10.57 -1.65 -11.34
C THR A 46 -11.79 -0.75 -11.39
N THR A 47 -11.94 0.01 -12.48
CA THR A 47 -13.13 0.82 -12.71
C THR A 47 -14.27 -0.08 -13.18
N ILE A 48 -15.38 -0.06 -12.43
CA ILE A 48 -16.60 -0.80 -12.78
C ILE A 48 -17.75 0.18 -13.06
N THR A 49 -18.70 -0.23 -13.90
CA THR A 49 -19.94 0.51 -14.13
C THR A 49 -21.09 -0.20 -13.42
N LEU A 50 -21.73 0.50 -12.50
CA LEU A 50 -22.92 0.01 -11.77
C LEU A 50 -24.11 0.92 -12.05
N ARG A 51 -25.29 0.34 -12.24
CA ARG A 51 -26.55 1.09 -12.39
C ARG A 51 -27.26 1.16 -11.04
N PHE A 52 -27.59 2.37 -10.61
CA PHE A 52 -28.33 2.63 -9.39
C PHE A 52 -29.64 3.35 -9.71
N ASP A 53 -30.67 3.10 -8.92
CA ASP A 53 -31.87 3.94 -8.91
C ASP A 53 -31.48 5.40 -8.54
N PRO A 54 -31.98 6.42 -9.25
CA PRO A 54 -31.61 7.82 -9.00
C PRO A 54 -31.93 8.29 -7.58
N ARG A 55 -33.01 7.80 -6.95
CA ARG A 55 -33.39 8.17 -5.58
C ARG A 55 -32.44 7.55 -4.58
N MET A 56 -32.03 6.30 -4.81
CA MET A 56 -31.02 5.64 -3.99
C MET A 56 -29.68 6.39 -4.04
N LEU A 57 -29.16 6.71 -5.23
CA LEU A 57 -27.90 7.44 -5.36
C LEU A 57 -27.96 8.83 -4.68
N SER A 58 -29.10 9.50 -4.78
CA SER A 58 -29.32 10.80 -4.11
C SER A 58 -29.26 10.68 -2.58
N ARG A 59 -29.84 9.61 -2.02
CA ARG A 59 -29.76 9.33 -0.57
C ARG A 59 -28.32 9.06 -0.13
N ILE A 60 -27.55 8.27 -0.90
CA ILE A 60 -26.14 7.98 -0.61
C ILE A 60 -25.32 9.27 -0.61
N LYS A 61 -25.50 10.14 -1.62
CA LYS A 61 -24.82 11.44 -1.71
C LYS A 61 -25.13 12.34 -0.50
N ARG A 62 -26.38 12.35 -0.03
CA ARG A 62 -26.78 13.13 1.15
C ARG A 62 -26.07 12.63 2.41
N ILE A 63 -26.09 11.31 2.66
CA ILE A 63 -25.43 10.70 3.83
C ILE A 63 -23.91 10.93 3.79
N ALA A 64 -23.31 10.82 2.61
CA ALA A 64 -21.89 11.09 2.44
C ALA A 64 -21.53 12.55 2.78
N ARG A 65 -22.36 13.50 2.33
CA ARG A 65 -22.19 14.93 2.64
C ARG A 65 -22.32 15.20 4.14
N GLU A 66 -23.31 14.61 4.81
CA GLU A 66 -23.51 14.73 6.26
C GLU A 66 -22.29 14.23 7.05
N ARG A 67 -21.56 13.25 6.50
CA ARG A 67 -20.34 12.68 7.09
C ARG A 67 -19.05 13.29 6.55
N PHE A 68 -19.13 14.39 5.79
CA PHE A 68 -17.99 15.07 5.18
C PHE A 68 -17.11 14.16 4.31
N LEU A 69 -17.72 13.19 3.62
CA LEU A 69 -17.04 12.22 2.75
C LEU A 69 -17.54 12.29 1.30
N ASN A 70 -16.70 11.88 0.35
CA ASN A 70 -17.12 11.64 -1.02
C ASN A 70 -18.04 10.40 -1.06
N TYR A 71 -19.15 10.48 -1.79
CA TYR A 71 -20.09 9.37 -1.97
C TYR A 71 -19.42 8.10 -2.52
N GLN A 72 -18.39 8.22 -3.37
CA GLN A 72 -17.61 7.07 -3.85
C GLN A 72 -16.82 6.41 -2.73
N SER A 73 -16.20 7.20 -1.86
CA SER A 73 -15.48 6.68 -0.68
C SER A 73 -16.45 6.03 0.30
N MET A 74 -17.62 6.63 0.53
CA MET A 74 -18.69 6.07 1.35
C MET A 74 -19.16 4.70 0.83
N MET A 75 -19.40 4.59 -0.49
CA MET A 75 -19.78 3.32 -1.10
C MET A 75 -18.71 2.24 -0.91
N LYS A 76 -17.43 2.59 -1.09
CA LYS A 76 -16.32 1.65 -0.86
C LYS A 76 -16.26 1.17 0.59
N GLN A 77 -16.45 2.07 1.56
CA GLN A 77 -16.43 1.71 2.97
C GLN A 77 -17.58 0.75 3.31
N TRP A 78 -18.82 1.05 2.90
CA TRP A 78 -19.95 0.16 3.16
C TRP A 78 -19.82 -1.20 2.49
N LEU A 79 -19.25 -1.26 1.27
CA LEU A 79 -18.96 -2.52 0.60
C LEU A 79 -17.92 -3.34 1.38
N ALA A 80 -16.84 -2.71 1.85
CA ALA A 80 -15.82 -3.37 2.66
C ALA A 80 -16.42 -3.90 3.98
N GLU A 81 -17.17 -3.07 4.71
CA GLU A 81 -17.87 -3.48 5.94
C GLU A 81 -18.79 -4.68 5.68
N ARG A 82 -19.55 -4.68 4.58
CA ARG A 82 -20.44 -5.80 4.26
C ARG A 82 -19.66 -7.06 3.90
N LEU A 83 -18.56 -6.95 3.14
CA LEU A 83 -17.71 -8.09 2.80
C LEU A 83 -17.10 -8.74 4.03
N GLU A 84 -16.60 -7.95 4.99
CA GLU A 84 -16.07 -8.48 6.26
C GLU A 84 -17.13 -9.25 7.04
N VAL A 85 -18.37 -8.78 7.05
CA VAL A 85 -19.48 -9.45 7.73
C VAL A 85 -19.82 -10.78 7.05
N GLU A 86 -19.91 -10.82 5.72
CA GLU A 86 -20.18 -12.07 4.98
C GLU A 86 -19.04 -13.08 5.17
N GLN A 87 -17.78 -12.64 5.08
CA GLN A 87 -16.61 -13.51 5.28
C GLN A 87 -16.55 -14.13 6.68
N ARG A 88 -16.92 -13.36 7.72
CA ARG A 88 -16.99 -13.87 9.10
C ARG A 88 -18.23 -14.73 9.36
N GLY A 89 -19.27 -14.58 8.54
CA GLY A 89 -20.51 -15.36 8.63
C GLY A 89 -20.42 -16.74 7.97
N ASP A 90 -19.54 -16.89 6.98
CA ASP A 90 -19.31 -18.13 6.21
C ASP A 90 -18.35 -19.12 6.91
N ASP A 91 -17.76 -18.71 8.04
CA ASP A 91 -16.84 -19.51 8.86
C ASP A 91 -17.57 -20.31 9.96
N ARG A 92 -18.85 -20.65 9.74
CA ARG A 92 -19.70 -21.47 10.64
C ARG A 92 -20.39 -22.62 9.93
#